data_AF-A0A8S2LHB1-F1
#
_entry.id   AF-A0A8S2LHB1-F1
#
_cell.length_a   1.000
_cell.length_b   1.000
_cell.length_c   1.000
_cell.angle_alpha   90.00
_cell.angle_beta   90.00
_cell.angle_gamma   90.00
#
_symmetry.space_group_name_H-M   'P 1'
#
loop_
_entity.id
_entity.type
_entity.pdbx_description
1 polymer ?
#
loop_
_entity_poly.entity_id
_entity_poly.type
_entity_poly.pdbx_seq_one_letter_code
_entity_poly.pdbx_strand_id
1 'polypeptide(L)'
;MHLKNWKISNHREEITAERLTPFRVFIIANPREKFTAGEYEAMKRYIDNGGSILLTLNEGGEGRQMTNVNTFLKTYGVEVNEDSVIRAAYYKYFYPKEALILDGVLNRAVAENAHLIAATTPATKTNKKSQNAVVVDKSLRAQVARSLEFVYPFGASLNVQPPSVSVLSTGTTCLPCQKAICAFYTSPSKNGGRLCVCGSTMIFHDSYLDKEQNRRLLDVIVEFLTNSSFRLNEIDAEVPDISDESLSPDLIAMSEMLKCSLHDVEELPKDVRKLLDTQLYNLDLTLIPKMVRAYDELQMKHEPLSLIKPQFEVPMPALKPAVYTPIFRDCEPPALELFDLEDYFASETSRLNQLTNKCSEQDLELFIKEFGNIAGISSRMPTDQRGAKQILEFIVTQLFEFKRMYQPGMEDDYIGVHDNPLDSGRYTFGAGGAAAASNFDRLVVD
;
A
#
# COMPACT_ATOMS: atom_id res chain seq x y z
N MET A 1 -4.03 -22.23 -18.59
CA MET A 1 -4.25 -23.51 -19.32
C MET A 1 -3.01 -24.42 -19.36
N HIS A 2 -1.83 -23.94 -18.91
CA HIS A 2 -0.57 -24.69 -18.98
C HIS A 2 -0.46 -25.89 -18.02
N LEU A 3 -1.14 -25.90 -16.87
CA LEU A 3 -1.16 -27.05 -15.95
C LEU A 3 -1.80 -28.32 -16.54
N LYS A 4 -2.62 -28.21 -17.61
CA LYS A 4 -3.22 -29.38 -18.27
C LYS A 4 -2.21 -30.25 -19.02
N ASN A 5 -1.02 -29.72 -19.30
CA ASN A 5 0.04 -30.43 -20.01
C ASN A 5 1.02 -31.17 -19.07
N TRP A 6 0.78 -31.11 -17.74
CA TRP A 6 1.66 -31.69 -16.74
C TRP A 6 0.95 -32.80 -15.96
N LYS A 7 1.68 -33.89 -15.72
CA LYS A 7 1.24 -34.96 -14.83
C LYS A 7 1.66 -34.61 -13.40
N ILE A 8 0.69 -34.39 -12.53
CA ILE A 8 0.92 -34.08 -11.12
C ILE A 8 1.01 -35.40 -10.33
N SER A 9 2.00 -35.53 -9.46
CA SER A 9 2.16 -36.66 -8.55
C SER A 9 2.52 -36.16 -7.16
N ASN A 10 1.90 -36.76 -6.15
CA ASN A 10 2.22 -36.47 -4.75
C ASN A 10 3.42 -37.30 -4.30
N HIS A 11 4.41 -36.65 -3.70
CA HIS A 11 5.56 -37.30 -3.09
C HIS A 11 5.39 -37.31 -1.57
N ARG A 12 5.31 -38.50 -0.96
CA ARG A 12 5.12 -38.67 0.50
C ARG A 12 6.30 -39.34 1.21
N GLU A 13 7.31 -39.74 0.44
CA GLU A 13 8.46 -40.48 0.96
C GLU A 13 9.67 -39.54 1.10
N GLU A 14 10.76 -40.04 1.66
CA GLU A 14 11.99 -39.24 1.83
C GLU A 14 12.50 -38.66 0.50
N ILE A 15 13.06 -37.45 0.59
CA ILE A 15 13.56 -36.69 -0.56
C ILE A 15 14.95 -37.20 -0.93
N THR A 16 15.03 -37.99 -2.01
CA THR A 16 16.28 -38.51 -2.56
C THR A 16 16.46 -38.08 -4.01
N ALA A 17 17.72 -37.90 -4.45
CA ALA A 17 18.04 -37.41 -5.79
C ALA A 17 17.49 -38.33 -6.90
N GLU A 18 17.52 -39.65 -6.69
CA GLU A 18 17.02 -40.64 -7.64
C GLU A 18 15.52 -40.50 -7.89
N ARG A 19 14.74 -40.19 -6.85
CA ARG A 19 13.30 -40.02 -6.94
C ARG A 19 12.88 -38.69 -7.53
N LEU A 20 13.72 -37.67 -7.38
CA LEU A 20 13.49 -36.35 -7.99
C LEU A 20 13.84 -36.33 -9.49
N THR A 21 14.78 -37.17 -9.94
CA THR A 21 15.25 -37.25 -11.34
C THR A 21 14.14 -37.32 -12.41
N PRO A 22 13.06 -38.12 -12.27
CA PRO A 22 11.99 -38.17 -13.28
C PRO A 22 11.11 -36.91 -13.32
N PHE A 23 11.18 -36.02 -12.33
CA PHE A 23 10.34 -34.83 -12.23
C PHE A 23 11.09 -33.59 -12.71
N ARG A 24 10.42 -32.72 -13.46
CA ARG A 24 10.99 -31.45 -13.94
C ARG A 24 10.88 -30.33 -12.90
N VAL A 25 9.78 -30.30 -12.16
CA VAL A 25 9.50 -29.29 -11.14
C VAL A 25 9.14 -30.01 -9.84
N PHE A 26 9.81 -29.65 -8.76
CA PHE A 26 9.51 -30.10 -7.41
C PHE A 26 8.90 -28.93 -6.61
N ILE A 27 7.73 -29.14 -6.01
CA ILE A 27 7.00 -28.09 -5.30
C ILE A 27 6.97 -28.42 -3.80
N ILE A 28 7.46 -27.51 -2.98
CA ILE A 28 7.41 -27.59 -1.52
C ILE A 28 6.48 -26.47 -1.04
N ALA A 29 5.23 -26.83 -0.77
CA ALA A 29 4.22 -25.90 -0.31
C ALA A 29 4.08 -25.93 1.22
N ASN A 30 4.47 -24.83 1.87
CA ASN A 30 4.39 -24.62 3.31
C ASN A 30 4.87 -25.81 4.17
N PRO A 31 6.18 -26.14 4.14
CA PRO A 31 6.72 -27.24 4.92
C PRO A 31 6.57 -26.97 6.42
N ARG A 32 6.12 -27.97 7.18
CA ARG A 32 5.87 -27.90 8.63
C ARG A 32 6.78 -28.82 9.46
N GLU A 33 7.75 -29.43 8.80
CA GLU A 33 8.72 -30.32 9.41
C GLU A 33 10.13 -29.83 9.06
N LYS A 34 11.12 -30.28 9.85
CA LYS A 34 12.52 -29.94 9.62
C LYS A 34 13.11 -30.93 8.62
N PHE A 35 13.83 -30.40 7.65
CA PHE A 35 14.60 -31.19 6.69
C PHE A 35 15.94 -31.59 7.29
N THR A 36 16.39 -32.78 6.90
CA THR A 36 17.70 -33.33 7.23
C THR A 36 18.78 -32.82 6.27
N ALA A 37 20.05 -32.92 6.67
CA ALA A 37 21.17 -32.53 5.80
C ALA A 37 21.23 -33.34 4.49
N GLY A 38 20.83 -34.62 4.52
CA GLY A 38 20.78 -35.49 3.34
C GLY A 38 19.74 -35.03 2.32
N GLU A 39 18.58 -34.57 2.78
CA GLU A 39 17.52 -34.03 1.91
C GLU A 39 17.95 -32.72 1.25
N TYR A 40 18.64 -31.84 1.98
CA TYR A 40 19.21 -30.63 1.40
C TYR A 40 20.26 -30.92 0.33
N GLU A 41 21.11 -31.92 0.55
CA GLU A 41 22.06 -32.34 -0.46
C GLU A 41 21.37 -32.92 -1.70
N ALA A 42 20.30 -33.71 -1.51
CA ALA A 42 19.48 -34.23 -2.61
C ALA A 42 18.82 -33.10 -3.42
N MET A 43 18.26 -32.08 -2.76
CA MET A 43 17.68 -30.90 -3.41
C MET A 43 18.72 -30.07 -4.16
N LYS A 44 19.92 -29.90 -3.58
CA LYS A 44 21.02 -29.20 -4.24
C LYS A 44 21.47 -29.93 -5.50
N ARG A 45 21.70 -31.25 -5.41
CA ARG A 45 22.03 -32.08 -6.59
C ARG A 45 20.92 -32.03 -7.65
N TYR A 46 19.66 -31.96 -7.24
CA TYR A 46 18.53 -31.82 -8.16
C TYR A 46 18.58 -30.51 -8.94
N ILE A 47 18.86 -29.37 -8.28
CA ILE A 47 19.04 -28.07 -8.95
C ILE A 47 20.29 -28.11 -9.85
N ASP A 48 21.41 -28.67 -9.39
CA ASP A 48 22.65 -28.74 -10.17
C ASP A 48 22.48 -29.59 -11.45
N ASN A 49 21.60 -30.60 -11.41
CA ASN A 49 21.25 -31.45 -12.55
C ASN A 49 20.20 -30.83 -13.50
N GLY A 50 19.77 -29.58 -13.27
CA GLY A 50 18.79 -28.88 -14.12
C GLY A 50 17.34 -28.97 -13.66
N GLY A 51 17.08 -29.60 -12.51
CA GLY A 51 15.76 -29.64 -11.87
C GLY A 51 15.32 -28.27 -11.37
N SER A 52 14.02 -28.02 -11.31
CA SER A 52 13.48 -26.74 -10.84
C SER A 52 12.67 -26.90 -9.56
N ILE A 53 12.86 -26.01 -8.59
CA ILE A 53 12.16 -26.06 -7.30
C ILE A 53 11.29 -24.82 -7.12
N LEU A 54 10.03 -25.02 -6.74
CA LEU A 54 9.15 -23.99 -6.21
C LEU A 54 9.01 -24.19 -4.71
N LEU A 55 9.43 -23.22 -3.91
CA LEU A 55 9.28 -23.24 -2.48
C LEU A 55 8.37 -22.10 -2.04
N THR A 56 7.29 -22.43 -1.33
CA THR A 56 6.40 -21.42 -0.75
C THR A 56 6.30 -21.57 0.76
N LEU A 57 6.27 -20.44 1.46
CA LEU A 57 6.08 -20.35 2.91
C LEU A 57 4.83 -19.51 3.21
N ASN A 58 4.54 -19.28 4.48
CA ASN A 58 3.45 -18.41 4.93
C ASN A 58 4.00 -17.42 5.96
N GLU A 59 3.12 -16.53 6.44
CA GLU A 59 3.44 -15.57 7.49
C GLU A 59 4.11 -16.18 8.73
N GLY A 60 4.98 -15.38 9.37
CA GLY A 60 5.80 -15.78 10.51
C GLY A 60 6.99 -16.66 10.14
N GLY A 61 7.27 -16.84 8.85
CA GLY A 61 8.49 -17.46 8.34
C GLY A 61 8.74 -18.87 8.87
N GLU A 62 10.01 -19.20 9.07
CA GLU A 62 10.41 -20.53 9.57
C GLU A 62 10.04 -20.76 11.04
N GLY A 63 10.13 -19.72 11.89
CA GLY A 63 9.81 -19.80 13.31
C GLY A 63 8.36 -20.22 13.57
N ARG A 64 7.40 -19.67 12.82
CA ARG A 64 5.98 -20.04 12.95
C ARG A 64 5.63 -21.38 12.31
N GLN A 65 6.29 -21.73 11.19
CA GLN A 65 6.07 -23.02 10.53
C GLN A 65 6.86 -24.18 11.15
N MET A 66 7.74 -23.90 12.12
CA MET A 66 8.58 -24.89 12.81
C MET A 66 9.49 -25.69 11.87
N THR A 67 9.94 -25.07 10.78
CA THR A 67 10.84 -25.66 9.79
C THR A 67 12.24 -25.01 9.87
N ASN A 68 13.18 -25.49 9.06
CA ASN A 68 14.57 -25.01 9.00
C ASN A 68 15.02 -24.65 7.57
N VAL A 69 14.05 -24.35 6.70
CA VAL A 69 14.22 -24.10 5.25
C VAL A 69 15.21 -22.99 4.95
N ASN A 70 15.34 -21.96 5.81
CA ASN A 70 16.29 -20.87 5.58
C ASN A 70 17.73 -21.39 5.51
N THR A 71 18.06 -22.52 6.16
CA THR A 71 19.37 -23.18 6.03
C THR A 71 19.71 -23.51 4.57
N PHE A 72 18.72 -23.97 3.80
CA PHE A 72 18.87 -24.28 2.39
C PHE A 72 18.84 -23.01 1.53
N LEU A 73 17.85 -22.14 1.75
CA LEU A 73 17.65 -20.94 0.93
C LEU A 73 18.81 -19.95 1.03
N LYS A 74 19.46 -19.84 2.20
CA LYS A 74 20.65 -18.98 2.39
C LYS A 74 21.79 -19.31 1.44
N THR A 75 21.93 -20.58 1.04
CA THR A 75 22.96 -20.98 0.06
C THR A 75 22.72 -20.42 -1.34
N TYR A 76 21.48 -20.01 -1.63
CA TYR A 76 21.07 -19.36 -2.87
C TYR A 76 20.85 -17.84 -2.70
N GLY A 77 21.14 -17.28 -1.52
CA GLY A 77 20.96 -15.85 -1.25
C GLY A 77 19.51 -15.44 -0.97
N VAL A 78 18.65 -16.35 -0.49
CA VAL A 78 17.27 -16.01 -0.08
C VAL A 78 17.07 -16.38 1.38
N GLU A 79 16.38 -15.53 2.13
CA GLU A 79 15.94 -15.79 3.50
C GLU A 79 14.50 -15.32 3.66
N VAL A 80 13.66 -16.13 4.31
CA VAL A 80 12.27 -15.78 4.61
C VAL A 80 12.20 -15.20 6.01
N ASN A 81 11.66 -13.99 6.11
CA ASN A 81 11.58 -13.26 7.37
C ASN A 81 10.45 -13.80 8.26
N GLU A 82 10.57 -13.57 9.57
CA GLU A 82 9.55 -13.93 10.57
C GLU A 82 8.51 -12.82 10.75
N ASP A 83 8.01 -12.27 9.64
CA ASP A 83 7.07 -11.17 9.63
C ASP A 83 5.75 -11.55 8.94
N SER A 84 4.86 -10.57 8.79
CA SER A 84 3.58 -10.73 8.13
C SER A 84 3.25 -9.45 7.38
N VAL A 85 3.03 -9.57 6.08
CA VAL A 85 2.66 -8.44 5.24
C VAL A 85 1.21 -8.06 5.54
N ILE A 86 1.01 -6.79 5.91
CA ILE A 86 -0.31 -6.20 6.13
C ILE A 86 -0.51 -5.03 5.18
N ARG A 87 -1.75 -4.74 4.82
CA ARG A 87 -2.07 -3.49 4.12
C ARG A 87 -2.00 -2.29 5.07
N ALA A 88 -1.59 -1.14 4.56
CA ALA A 88 -1.58 0.11 5.32
C ALA A 88 -2.98 0.75 5.42
N ALA A 89 -3.84 0.54 4.40
CA ALA A 89 -5.19 1.09 4.34
C ALA A 89 -6.23 0.02 3.97
N TYR A 90 -7.48 0.22 4.39
CA TYR A 90 -8.60 -0.66 4.02
C TYR A 90 -8.89 -0.55 2.52
N TYR A 91 -8.91 -1.69 1.83
CA TYR A 91 -9.33 -1.78 0.43
C TYR A 91 -9.79 -3.19 0.06
N LYS A 92 -11.00 -3.34 -0.50
CA LYS A 92 -11.65 -4.54 -1.07
C LYS A 92 -11.80 -5.77 -0.17
N TYR A 93 -10.76 -6.19 0.53
CA TYR A 93 -10.70 -7.36 1.40
C TYR A 93 -10.99 -6.98 2.85
N PHE A 94 -11.52 -7.89 3.66
CA PHE A 94 -11.84 -7.58 5.05
C PHE A 94 -10.61 -7.71 5.95
N TYR A 95 -9.80 -8.75 5.75
CA TYR A 95 -8.71 -9.06 6.66
C TYR A 95 -7.43 -8.27 6.32
N PRO A 96 -6.75 -7.61 7.29
CA PRO A 96 -5.58 -6.78 7.00
C PRO A 96 -4.40 -7.49 6.31
N LYS A 97 -4.27 -8.81 6.53
CA LYS A 97 -3.23 -9.65 5.90
C LYS A 97 -3.61 -10.16 4.51
N GLU A 98 -4.82 -9.88 4.03
CA GLU A 98 -5.17 -10.03 2.61
C GLU A 98 -4.71 -8.75 1.89
N ALA A 99 -3.40 -8.62 1.72
CA ALA A 99 -2.78 -7.43 1.16
C ALA A 99 -2.97 -7.43 -0.37
N LEU A 100 -3.69 -6.43 -0.91
CA LEU A 100 -3.73 -6.20 -2.35
C LEU A 100 -2.52 -5.36 -2.75
N ILE A 101 -1.72 -5.88 -3.68
CA ILE A 101 -0.51 -5.23 -4.18
C ILE A 101 -0.78 -4.76 -5.60
N LEU A 102 -0.65 -3.45 -5.81
CA LEU A 102 -0.92 -2.79 -7.09
C LEU A 102 0.38 -2.53 -7.88
N ASP A 103 1.46 -2.18 -7.18
CA ASP A 103 2.74 -1.74 -7.74
C ASP A 103 3.92 -2.63 -7.32
N GLY A 104 3.68 -3.94 -7.22
CA GLY A 104 4.64 -4.90 -6.66
C GLY A 104 5.56 -5.61 -7.65
N VAL A 105 5.62 -5.22 -8.92
CA VAL A 105 6.49 -5.90 -9.90
C VAL A 105 7.84 -5.20 -9.96
N LEU A 106 8.91 -5.89 -9.54
CA LEU A 106 10.27 -5.36 -9.58
C LEU A 106 10.95 -5.59 -10.93
N ASN A 107 10.76 -6.77 -11.54
CA ASN A 107 11.36 -7.09 -12.83
C ASN A 107 10.32 -7.09 -13.95
N ARG A 108 10.49 -6.23 -14.94
CA ARG A 108 9.51 -6.06 -16.04
C ARG A 108 9.27 -7.34 -16.84
N ALA A 109 10.22 -8.27 -16.87
CA ALA A 109 10.07 -9.55 -17.57
C ALA A 109 8.89 -10.37 -17.05
N VAL A 110 8.53 -10.23 -15.76
CA VAL A 110 7.38 -10.92 -15.17
C VAL A 110 6.07 -10.42 -15.80
N ALA A 111 5.89 -9.10 -15.86
CA ALA A 111 4.69 -8.50 -16.45
C ALA A 111 4.60 -8.73 -17.96
N GLU A 112 5.72 -8.63 -18.69
CA GLU A 112 5.77 -8.92 -20.13
C GLU A 112 5.33 -10.36 -20.42
N ASN A 113 5.85 -11.35 -19.69
CA ASN A 113 5.46 -12.74 -19.87
C ASN A 113 4.02 -13.02 -19.45
N ALA A 114 3.51 -12.36 -18.39
CA ALA A 114 2.11 -12.48 -18.00
C ALA A 114 1.16 -12.07 -19.14
N HIS A 115 1.49 -11.00 -19.86
CA HIS A 115 0.71 -10.51 -20.99
C HIS A 115 0.86 -11.39 -22.24
N LEU A 116 2.06 -11.90 -22.52
CA LEU A 116 2.26 -12.84 -23.62
C LEU A 116 1.41 -14.09 -23.44
N ILE A 117 1.38 -14.66 -22.23
CA ILE A 117 0.57 -15.85 -21.92
C ILE A 117 -0.93 -15.55 -22.00
N ALA A 118 -1.36 -14.35 -21.60
CA ALA A 118 -2.74 -13.92 -21.75
C ALA A 118 -3.16 -13.82 -23.24
N ALA A 119 -2.27 -13.35 -24.12
CA ALA A 119 -2.54 -13.22 -25.55
C ALA A 119 -2.62 -14.58 -26.28
N THR A 120 -1.87 -15.59 -25.84
CA THR A 120 -1.91 -16.96 -26.41
C THR A 120 -3.08 -17.80 -25.89
N THR A 121 -3.78 -17.37 -24.85
CA THR A 121 -4.94 -18.10 -24.32
C THR A 121 -6.19 -17.74 -25.13
N PRO A 122 -6.92 -18.70 -25.74
CA PRO A 122 -8.17 -18.40 -26.42
C PRO A 122 -9.21 -17.95 -25.38
N ALA A 123 -9.53 -16.66 -25.39
CA ALA A 123 -10.53 -16.08 -24.51
C ALA A 123 -11.88 -16.81 -24.68
N THR A 124 -12.40 -17.33 -23.57
CA THR A 124 -13.84 -17.55 -23.39
C THR A 124 -14.54 -16.23 -23.74
N LYS A 125 -15.55 -16.33 -24.60
CA LYS A 125 -16.24 -15.21 -25.23
C LYS A 125 -16.76 -14.17 -24.23
N THR A 126 -16.02 -13.08 -24.05
CA THR A 126 -16.57 -11.76 -23.75
C THR A 126 -15.86 -10.74 -24.65
N ASN A 127 -16.63 -10.19 -25.59
CA ASN A 127 -16.33 -9.09 -26.50
C ASN A 127 -15.00 -9.13 -27.29
N LYS A 128 -15.08 -9.72 -28.49
CA LYS A 128 -14.15 -9.44 -29.59
C LYS A 128 -14.28 -7.97 -30.04
N LYS A 129 -13.32 -7.13 -29.69
CA LYS A 129 -12.83 -6.03 -30.54
C LYS A 129 -11.39 -5.69 -30.15
N SER A 130 -10.47 -6.08 -31.04
CA SER A 130 -9.08 -5.61 -31.25
C SER A 130 -8.12 -6.77 -31.47
N GLN A 131 -8.25 -7.42 -32.63
CA GLN A 131 -7.10 -8.08 -33.24
C GLN A 131 -6.36 -7.04 -34.05
N ASN A 132 -5.31 -6.47 -33.48
CA ASN A 132 -4.18 -5.93 -34.21
C ASN A 132 -2.93 -6.27 -33.41
N ALA A 133 -1.96 -6.88 -34.06
CA ALA A 133 -0.61 -7.04 -33.53
C ALA A 133 0.00 -5.64 -33.40
N VAL A 134 -0.22 -4.99 -32.25
CA VAL A 134 0.34 -3.67 -31.95
C VAL A 134 1.81 -3.88 -31.63
N VAL A 135 2.68 -3.28 -32.43
CA VAL A 135 4.07 -3.01 -32.07
C VAL A 135 4.04 -2.11 -30.84
N VAL A 136 4.15 -2.69 -29.64
CA VAL A 136 4.01 -1.96 -28.38
C VAL A 136 5.25 -1.10 -28.15
N ASP A 137 5.03 0.21 -28.15
CA ASP A 137 5.99 1.28 -27.90
C ASP A 137 6.67 1.14 -26.52
N LYS A 138 7.94 1.55 -26.40
CA LYS A 138 8.77 1.35 -25.19
C LYS A 138 8.22 2.05 -23.94
N SER A 139 7.47 3.14 -24.10
CA SER A 139 6.85 3.93 -23.03
C SER A 139 5.66 3.20 -22.38
N LEU A 140 4.82 2.55 -23.18
CA LEU A 140 3.68 1.74 -22.71
C LEU A 140 4.12 0.48 -21.95
N ARG A 141 5.28 -0.09 -22.27
CA ARG A 141 5.82 -1.27 -21.56
C ARG A 141 6.14 -1.01 -20.09
N ALA A 142 6.62 0.20 -19.77
CA ALA A 142 6.88 0.60 -18.38
C ALA A 142 5.58 0.84 -17.58
N GLN A 143 4.51 1.26 -18.25
CA GLN A 143 3.18 1.41 -17.66
C GLN A 143 2.50 0.05 -17.46
N VAL A 144 2.73 -0.89 -18.38
CA VAL A 144 2.30 -2.29 -18.31
C VAL A 144 3.01 -3.07 -17.20
N ALA A 145 4.29 -2.79 -16.93
CA ALA A 145 4.99 -3.42 -15.80
C ALA A 145 4.34 -3.09 -14.44
N ARG A 146 3.73 -1.91 -14.32
CA ARG A 146 2.97 -1.47 -13.15
C ARG A 146 1.51 -1.96 -13.12
N SER A 147 1.06 -2.75 -14.10
CA SER A 147 -0.37 -3.13 -14.23
C SER A 147 -0.70 -4.54 -13.73
N LEU A 148 0.25 -5.28 -13.16
CA LEU A 148 -0.03 -6.61 -12.59
C LEU A 148 -0.46 -6.49 -11.14
N GLU A 149 -1.76 -6.41 -10.92
CA GLU A 149 -2.36 -6.37 -9.59
C GLU A 149 -2.64 -7.79 -9.07
N PHE A 150 -2.23 -8.07 -7.83
CA PHE A 150 -2.41 -9.39 -7.22
C PHE A 150 -2.63 -9.30 -5.71
N VAL A 151 -3.33 -10.28 -5.16
CA VAL A 151 -3.53 -10.40 -3.71
C VAL A 151 -2.43 -11.27 -3.13
N TYR A 152 -1.77 -10.78 -2.09
CA TYR A 152 -0.76 -11.47 -1.33
C TYR A 152 -1.27 -11.77 0.10
N PRO A 153 -2.03 -12.86 0.27
CA PRO A 153 -2.65 -13.19 1.55
C PRO A 153 -1.68 -13.92 2.48
N PHE A 154 -1.66 -13.53 3.76
CA PHE A 154 -0.96 -14.23 4.85
C PHE A 154 0.50 -14.61 4.52
N GLY A 155 1.23 -13.71 3.84
CA GLY A 155 2.60 -13.97 3.43
C GLY A 155 3.63 -13.23 4.28
N ALA A 156 4.85 -13.75 4.28
CA ALA A 156 6.04 -13.11 4.85
C ALA A 156 6.81 -12.32 3.77
N SER A 157 7.68 -11.40 4.17
CA SER A 157 8.67 -10.80 3.29
C SER A 157 9.92 -11.68 3.16
N LEU A 158 10.75 -11.38 2.17
CA LEU A 158 12.00 -12.06 1.85
C LEU A 158 13.16 -11.07 1.91
N ASN A 159 14.28 -11.53 2.44
CA ASN A 159 15.57 -10.91 2.21
C ASN A 159 16.28 -11.64 1.06
N VAL A 160 16.71 -10.91 0.05
CA VAL A 160 17.26 -11.47 -1.19
C VAL A 160 18.58 -10.78 -1.49
N GLN A 161 19.59 -11.60 -1.76
CA GLN A 161 20.94 -11.20 -2.09
C GLN A 161 21.41 -12.02 -3.31
N PRO A 162 22.38 -11.49 -4.10
CA PRO A 162 23.01 -12.26 -5.15
C PRO A 162 23.54 -13.61 -4.61
N PRO A 163 23.31 -14.73 -5.31
CA PRO A 163 22.96 -14.87 -6.72
C PRO A 163 21.47 -14.85 -7.07
N SER A 164 20.56 -14.70 -6.09
CA SER A 164 19.12 -14.61 -6.35
C SER A 164 18.69 -13.18 -6.69
N VAL A 165 17.60 -13.08 -7.46
CA VAL A 165 17.04 -11.81 -7.92
C VAL A 165 15.61 -11.66 -7.40
N SER A 166 15.31 -10.54 -6.77
CA SER A 166 13.95 -10.19 -6.35
C SER A 166 13.09 -9.82 -7.55
N VAL A 167 11.92 -10.45 -7.66
CA VAL A 167 11.02 -10.23 -8.81
C VAL A 167 9.71 -9.55 -8.43
N LEU A 168 9.24 -9.75 -7.19
CA LEU A 168 8.05 -9.09 -6.67
C LEU A 168 8.35 -8.43 -5.32
N SER A 169 7.65 -7.34 -5.03
CA SER A 169 7.67 -6.62 -3.76
C SER A 169 6.28 -6.46 -3.15
N THR A 170 6.23 -6.05 -1.89
CA THR A 170 5.02 -5.63 -1.17
C THR A 170 4.39 -4.34 -1.73
N GLY A 171 5.08 -3.61 -2.61
CA GLY A 171 4.61 -2.33 -3.14
C GLY A 171 4.63 -1.20 -2.11
N THR A 172 3.99 -0.07 -2.44
CA THR A 172 3.95 1.12 -1.58
C THR A 172 2.78 1.15 -0.60
N THR A 173 1.76 0.31 -0.81
CA THR A 173 0.50 0.31 -0.05
C THR A 173 0.45 -0.72 1.08
N CYS A 174 1.53 -1.49 1.27
CA CYS A 174 1.62 -2.56 2.27
C CYS A 174 2.81 -2.34 3.21
N LEU A 175 2.71 -2.86 4.42
CA LEU A 175 3.75 -2.85 5.43
C LEU A 175 4.27 -4.28 5.63
N PRO A 176 5.60 -4.49 5.64
CA PRO A 176 6.64 -3.49 5.36
C PRO A 176 6.62 -3.03 3.89
N CYS A 177 6.88 -1.73 3.64
CA CYS A 177 6.84 -1.15 2.29
C CYS A 177 8.02 -1.61 1.45
N GLN A 178 7.77 -1.85 0.15
CA GLN A 178 8.78 -2.17 -0.86
C GLN A 178 9.78 -3.26 -0.45
N LYS A 179 9.32 -4.29 0.26
CA LYS A 179 10.13 -5.47 0.61
C LYS A 179 9.90 -6.58 -0.39
N ALA A 180 10.91 -7.39 -0.68
CA ALA A 180 10.76 -8.51 -1.61
C ALA A 180 9.79 -9.55 -1.05
N ILE A 181 8.98 -10.16 -1.92
CA ILE A 181 8.03 -11.24 -1.56
C ILE A 181 8.17 -12.49 -2.43
N CYS A 182 8.86 -12.34 -3.57
CA CYS A 182 9.20 -13.45 -4.45
C CYS A 182 10.59 -13.23 -5.05
N ALA A 183 11.39 -14.30 -5.07
CA ALA A 183 12.75 -14.31 -5.57
C ALA A 183 12.96 -15.46 -6.55
N PHE A 184 13.69 -15.17 -7.63
CA PHE A 184 14.10 -16.14 -8.64
C PHE A 184 15.61 -16.36 -8.59
N TYR A 185 16.01 -17.61 -8.65
CA TYR A 185 17.38 -18.06 -8.78
C TYR A 185 17.50 -18.87 -10.07
N THR A 186 18.54 -18.56 -10.85
CA THR A 186 18.93 -19.36 -12.00
C THR A 186 20.38 -19.78 -11.80
N SER A 187 20.64 -21.08 -11.88
CA SER A 187 22.02 -21.56 -11.74
C SER A 187 22.89 -21.07 -12.91
N PRO A 188 24.14 -20.63 -12.66
CA PRO A 188 25.03 -20.11 -13.69
C PRO A 188 25.52 -21.18 -14.69
N SER A 189 25.29 -22.47 -14.40
CA SER A 189 25.62 -23.56 -15.31
C SER A 189 24.70 -23.58 -16.54
N LYS A 190 25.22 -23.97 -17.72
CA LYS A 190 24.41 -24.07 -18.96
C LYS A 190 23.26 -25.08 -18.87
N ASN A 191 23.39 -26.10 -18.00
CA ASN A 191 22.34 -27.05 -17.66
C ASN A 191 21.83 -26.86 -16.21
N GLY A 192 22.03 -25.66 -15.66
CA GLY A 192 21.66 -25.34 -14.29
C GLY A 192 20.14 -25.27 -14.11
N GLY A 193 19.69 -25.69 -12.92
CA GLY A 193 18.30 -25.63 -12.50
C GLY A 193 17.85 -24.23 -12.11
N ARG A 194 16.59 -24.13 -11.69
CA ARG A 194 15.96 -22.88 -11.26
C ARG A 194 15.31 -23.06 -9.90
N LEU A 195 15.29 -22.00 -9.11
CA LEU A 195 14.60 -21.98 -7.82
C LEU A 195 13.72 -20.73 -7.78
N CYS A 196 12.45 -20.91 -7.42
CA CYS A 196 11.52 -19.83 -7.14
C CYS A 196 11.11 -19.93 -5.67
N VAL A 197 11.25 -18.83 -4.94
CA VAL A 197 10.79 -18.72 -3.55
C VAL A 197 9.68 -17.69 -3.48
N CYS A 198 8.56 -18.03 -2.84
CA CYS A 198 7.46 -17.10 -2.56
C CYS A 198 7.11 -17.13 -1.08
N GLY A 199 6.97 -15.96 -0.45
CA GLY A 199 6.66 -15.87 0.98
C GLY A 199 5.18 -16.14 1.34
N SER A 200 4.32 -16.42 0.36
CA SER A 200 2.92 -16.83 0.57
C SER A 200 2.61 -18.11 -0.19
N THR A 201 1.99 -19.06 0.49
CA THR A 201 1.41 -20.27 -0.12
C THR A 201 -0.05 -20.02 -0.46
N MET A 202 -0.73 -19.19 0.35
CA MET A 202 -2.15 -18.87 0.19
C MET A 202 -2.45 -18.11 -1.12
N ILE A 203 -1.46 -17.42 -1.71
CA ILE A 203 -1.60 -16.76 -3.02
C ILE A 203 -2.05 -17.71 -4.14
N PHE A 204 -1.67 -19.00 -4.05
CA PHE A 204 -2.02 -20.04 -5.02
C PHE A 204 -3.14 -20.97 -4.54
N HIS A 205 -3.76 -20.69 -3.40
CA HIS A 205 -4.91 -21.45 -2.91
C HIS A 205 -6.16 -21.12 -3.74
N ASP A 206 -7.08 -22.07 -3.89
CA ASP A 206 -8.31 -21.91 -4.70
C ASP A 206 -9.12 -20.66 -4.33
N SER A 207 -9.08 -20.27 -3.06
CA SER A 207 -9.76 -19.08 -2.52
C SER A 207 -9.23 -17.74 -3.05
N TYR A 208 -7.99 -17.72 -3.57
CA TYR A 208 -7.31 -16.51 -4.05
C TYR A 208 -6.79 -16.63 -5.49
N LEU A 209 -6.71 -17.83 -6.03
CA LEU A 209 -6.16 -18.06 -7.37
C LEU A 209 -6.95 -17.31 -8.46
N ASP A 210 -8.28 -17.29 -8.34
CA ASP A 210 -9.19 -16.62 -9.28
C ASP A 210 -9.41 -15.14 -8.94
N LYS A 211 -8.79 -14.62 -7.86
CA LYS A 211 -8.88 -13.21 -7.49
C LYS A 211 -7.79 -12.39 -8.20
N GLU A 212 -8.17 -11.22 -8.68
CA GLU A 212 -7.31 -10.28 -9.42
C GLU A 212 -6.57 -10.97 -10.57
N GLN A 213 -5.23 -10.92 -10.58
CA GLN A 213 -4.38 -11.56 -11.58
C GLN A 213 -3.47 -12.65 -10.99
N ASN A 214 -3.81 -13.22 -9.82
CA ASN A 214 -3.04 -14.28 -9.16
C ASN A 214 -2.82 -15.50 -10.08
N ARG A 215 -3.84 -15.86 -10.88
CA ARG A 215 -3.74 -16.93 -11.88
C ARG A 215 -2.63 -16.69 -12.91
N ARG A 216 -2.43 -15.43 -13.34
CA ARG A 216 -1.39 -15.04 -14.29
C ARG A 216 -0.01 -15.11 -13.65
N LEU A 217 0.09 -14.71 -12.38
CA LEU A 217 1.33 -14.82 -11.62
C LEU A 217 1.80 -16.28 -11.53
N LEU A 218 0.89 -17.21 -11.23
CA LEU A 218 1.20 -18.63 -11.21
C LEU A 218 1.67 -19.13 -12.59
N ASP A 219 1.00 -18.73 -13.68
CA ASP A 219 1.42 -19.13 -15.03
C ASP A 219 2.83 -18.62 -15.35
N VAL A 220 3.19 -17.39 -14.96
CA VAL A 220 4.56 -16.86 -15.16
C VAL A 220 5.59 -17.62 -14.34
N ILE A 221 5.28 -17.97 -13.08
CA ILE A 221 6.18 -18.76 -12.23
C ILE A 221 6.39 -20.16 -12.82
N VAL A 222 5.32 -20.81 -13.29
CA VAL A 222 5.43 -22.12 -13.94
C VAL A 222 6.21 -22.02 -15.25
N GLU A 223 6.00 -20.97 -16.05
CA GLU A 223 6.76 -20.72 -17.27
C GLU A 223 8.24 -20.49 -16.95
N PHE A 224 8.56 -19.74 -15.90
CA PHE A 224 9.93 -19.58 -15.42
C PHE A 224 10.54 -20.91 -14.97
N LEU A 225 9.83 -21.76 -14.25
CA LEU A 225 10.38 -23.04 -13.78
C LEU A 225 10.51 -24.08 -14.90
N THR A 226 9.75 -23.95 -15.97
CA THR A 226 9.73 -24.95 -17.05
C THR A 226 10.55 -24.49 -18.25
N ASN A 227 10.37 -23.27 -18.76
CA ASN A 227 10.95 -22.85 -20.02
C ASN A 227 12.37 -22.26 -19.86
N SER A 228 13.38 -22.97 -20.37
CA SER A 228 14.79 -22.55 -20.33
C SER A 228 15.10 -21.24 -21.07
N SER A 229 14.20 -20.75 -21.91
CA SER A 229 14.36 -19.47 -22.64
C SER A 229 13.94 -18.23 -21.85
N PHE A 230 13.22 -18.39 -20.74
CA PHE A 230 12.83 -17.26 -19.90
C PHE A 230 14.08 -16.59 -19.32
N ARG A 231 14.25 -15.29 -19.59
CA ARG A 231 15.34 -14.46 -19.07
C ARG A 231 14.76 -13.24 -18.37
N LEU A 232 15.33 -12.93 -17.20
CA LEU A 232 15.03 -11.71 -16.46
C LEU A 232 15.69 -10.51 -17.14
N ASN A 233 15.13 -9.33 -16.92
CA ASN A 233 15.80 -8.09 -17.30
C ASN A 233 17.02 -7.87 -16.39
N GLU A 234 18.20 -7.70 -16.97
CA GLU A 234 19.47 -7.56 -16.23
C GLU A 234 19.54 -6.25 -15.42
N ILE A 235 18.99 -5.15 -15.94
CA ILE A 235 19.01 -3.84 -15.26
C ILE A 235 18.16 -3.91 -13.99
N ASP A 236 16.93 -4.42 -14.13
CA ASP A 236 16.01 -4.56 -13.00
C ASP A 236 16.49 -5.64 -12.01
N ALA A 237 17.37 -6.56 -12.45
CA ALA A 237 17.95 -7.60 -11.61
C ALA A 237 19.16 -7.11 -10.78
N GLU A 238 19.97 -6.20 -11.33
CA GLU A 238 21.11 -5.61 -10.64
C GLU A 238 20.69 -4.57 -9.61
N VAL A 239 19.66 -3.77 -9.91
CA VAL A 239 19.16 -2.70 -9.04
C VAL A 239 17.66 -2.83 -8.84
N PRO A 240 17.20 -3.77 -7.99
CA PRO A 240 15.78 -3.88 -7.65
C PRO A 240 15.35 -2.72 -6.74
N ASP A 241 14.15 -2.18 -6.99
CA ASP A 241 13.54 -1.08 -6.21
C ASP A 241 12.98 -1.60 -4.87
N ILE A 242 13.89 -1.90 -3.94
CA ILE A 242 13.59 -2.46 -2.62
C ILE A 242 14.00 -1.44 -1.55
N SER A 243 13.16 -1.25 -0.55
CA SER A 243 13.49 -0.44 0.63
C SER A 243 14.31 -1.24 1.64
N ASP A 244 15.35 -0.60 2.19
CA ASP A 244 16.09 -1.12 3.33
C ASP A 244 15.19 -1.21 4.57
N GLU A 245 15.54 -2.12 5.47
CA GLU A 245 14.79 -2.31 6.71
C GLU A 245 15.01 -1.13 7.67
N SER A 246 14.07 -0.19 7.71
CA SER A 246 14.05 0.85 8.72
C SER A 246 13.36 0.32 9.98
N LEU A 247 14.13 0.12 11.05
CA LEU A 247 13.56 -0.14 12.37
C LEU A 247 12.78 1.10 12.80
N SER A 248 11.46 1.01 12.82
CA SER A 248 10.63 2.04 13.42
C SER A 248 10.83 1.97 14.93
N PRO A 249 11.30 3.05 15.59
CA PRO A 249 11.45 3.05 17.04
C PRO A 249 10.09 2.86 17.71
N ASP A 250 10.08 2.31 18.91
CA ASP A 250 8.86 2.17 19.70
C ASP A 250 8.26 3.55 20.01
N LEU A 251 7.30 3.97 19.19
CA LEU A 251 6.65 5.27 19.29
C LEU A 251 5.91 5.41 20.62
N ILE A 252 5.42 4.31 21.19
CA ILE A 252 4.67 4.32 22.45
C ILE A 252 5.65 4.60 23.59
N ALA A 253 6.75 3.85 23.68
CA ALA A 253 7.80 4.09 24.67
C ALA A 253 8.39 5.51 24.54
N MET A 254 8.62 5.99 23.31
CA MET A 254 9.11 7.37 23.08
C MET A 254 8.06 8.45 23.41
N SER A 255 6.76 8.13 23.33
CA SER A 255 5.70 9.05 23.73
C SER A 255 5.56 9.17 25.25
N GLU A 256 5.91 8.11 25.97
CA GLU A 256 5.90 8.06 27.44
C GLU A 256 7.14 8.73 28.06
N MET A 257 8.23 8.88 27.29
CA MET A 257 9.40 9.65 27.74
C MET A 257 9.02 11.13 27.91
N LEU A 258 9.19 11.64 29.14
CA LEU A 258 9.04 13.06 29.46
C LEU A 258 9.96 13.90 28.57
N LYS A 259 9.38 14.60 27.60
CA LYS A 259 10.10 15.56 26.78
C LYS A 259 10.31 16.84 27.59
N CYS A 260 11.54 17.06 28.03
CA CYS A 260 11.91 18.25 28.78
C CYS A 260 11.96 19.48 27.85
N SER A 261 10.89 20.29 27.87
CA SER A 261 10.83 21.67 27.35
C SER A 261 10.61 21.86 25.83
N LEU A 262 9.96 22.98 25.48
CA LEU A 262 9.85 23.61 24.15
C LEU A 262 11.21 24.08 23.57
N HIS A 263 12.32 23.58 24.08
CA HIS A 263 13.64 23.96 23.61
C HIS A 263 13.88 23.25 22.28
N ASP A 264 14.26 24.01 21.25
CA ASP A 264 14.77 23.41 20.02
C ASP A 264 15.93 22.49 20.38
N VAL A 265 15.91 21.28 19.84
CA VAL A 265 17.00 20.32 20.01
C VAL A 265 18.24 20.96 19.38
N GLU A 266 19.26 21.28 20.20
CA GLU A 266 20.55 21.70 19.66
C GLU A 266 21.06 20.63 18.68
N GLU A 267 21.48 21.05 17.49
CA GLU A 267 22.01 20.13 16.49
C GLU A 267 23.14 19.30 17.10
N LEU A 268 22.96 17.98 17.09
CA LEU A 268 23.96 17.04 17.56
C LEU A 268 25.27 17.28 16.78
N PRO A 269 26.42 17.35 17.48
CA PRO A 269 27.71 17.48 16.82
C PRO A 269 27.90 16.36 15.79
N LYS A 270 28.22 16.72 14.55
CA LYS A 270 28.49 15.75 13.46
C LYS A 270 29.63 14.77 13.77
N ASP A 271 30.46 15.09 14.75
CA ASP A 271 31.61 14.30 15.16
C ASP A 271 31.28 13.56 16.46
N VAL A 272 31.01 12.25 16.36
CA VAL A 272 30.55 11.39 17.47
C VAL A 272 31.51 11.41 18.66
N ARG A 273 32.79 11.70 18.42
CA ARG A 273 33.82 11.80 19.47
C ARG A 273 33.59 12.98 20.42
N LYS A 274 32.89 14.03 19.99
CA LYS A 274 32.54 15.18 20.84
C LYS A 274 31.40 14.85 21.82
N LEU A 275 30.61 13.82 21.53
CA LEU A 275 29.58 13.31 22.44
C LEU A 275 30.17 12.46 23.57
N LEU A 276 31.43 12.04 23.43
CA LEU A 276 32.17 11.23 24.40
C LEU A 276 33.08 12.11 25.27
N ASP A 277 32.59 13.28 25.70
CA ASP A 277 33.35 14.14 26.59
C ASP A 277 33.36 13.55 28.01
N THR A 278 34.48 12.89 28.36
CA THR A 278 34.71 12.32 29.69
C THR A 278 35.01 13.37 30.75
N GLN A 279 35.18 14.65 30.37
CA GLN A 279 35.44 15.74 31.31
C GLN A 279 34.18 16.38 31.91
N LEU A 280 32.98 16.00 31.44
CA LEU A 280 31.70 16.45 32.01
C LEU A 280 31.55 16.11 33.51
N TYR A 281 32.38 15.19 34.03
CA TYR A 281 32.47 14.84 35.44
C TYR A 281 33.80 15.30 36.08
N ASN A 282 34.14 16.58 35.95
CA ASN A 282 35.21 17.19 36.73
C ASN A 282 34.62 18.19 37.74
N LEU A 283 34.87 17.96 39.03
CA LEU A 283 34.47 18.88 40.10
C LEU A 283 35.47 20.05 40.14
N ASP A 284 35.30 21.00 39.24
CA ASP A 284 36.20 22.16 39.15
C ASP A 284 35.86 23.21 40.22
N LEU A 285 36.73 23.34 41.24
CA LEU A 285 36.58 24.28 42.34
C LEU A 285 37.16 25.67 42.04
N THR A 286 37.68 25.91 40.82
CA THR A 286 38.30 27.19 40.44
C THR A 286 37.36 28.38 40.49
N LEU A 287 36.05 28.16 40.39
CA LEU A 287 35.02 29.21 40.42
C LEU A 287 34.57 29.58 41.83
N ILE A 288 34.87 28.76 42.85
CA ILE A 288 34.46 29.02 44.24
C ILE A 288 35.01 30.36 44.77
N PRO A 289 36.29 30.74 44.55
CA PRO A 289 36.79 32.04 45.01
C PRO A 289 36.09 33.23 44.36
N LYS A 290 35.66 33.11 43.10
CA LYS A 290 34.88 34.16 42.41
C LYS A 290 33.48 34.27 43.00
N MET A 291 32.84 33.13 43.28
CA MET A 291 31.54 33.07 43.92
C MET A 291 31.57 33.68 45.33
N VAL A 292 32.58 33.38 46.15
CA VAL A 292 32.71 33.96 47.51
C VAL A 292 32.87 35.48 47.44
N ARG A 293 33.66 36.02 46.52
CA ARG A 293 33.78 37.48 46.33
C ARG A 293 32.47 38.13 45.88
N ALA A 294 31.68 37.43 45.07
CA ALA A 294 30.39 37.94 44.62
C ALA A 294 29.39 38.11 45.79
N TYR A 295 29.46 37.30 46.86
CA TYR A 295 28.64 37.51 48.06
C TYR A 295 28.95 38.87 48.70
N ASP A 296 30.22 39.25 48.80
CA ASP A 296 30.63 40.54 49.35
C ASP A 296 30.19 41.71 48.45
N GLU A 297 30.35 41.58 47.12
CA GLU A 297 29.91 42.59 46.15
C GLU A 297 28.39 42.81 46.17
N LEU A 298 27.62 41.73 46.33
CA LEU A 298 26.16 41.76 46.37
C LEU A 298 25.61 42.07 47.77
N GLN A 299 26.47 42.30 48.76
CA GLN A 299 26.10 42.50 50.16
C GLN A 299 25.21 41.38 50.72
N MET A 300 25.41 40.15 50.22
CA MET A 300 24.69 38.97 50.67
C MET A 300 25.50 38.24 51.73
N LYS A 301 24.84 37.77 52.80
CA LYS A 301 25.52 36.97 53.82
C LYS A 301 25.86 35.59 53.26
N HIS A 302 27.11 35.18 53.41
CA HIS A 302 27.56 33.83 53.06
C HIS A 302 27.16 32.84 54.16
N GLU A 303 25.89 32.46 54.18
CA GLU A 303 25.31 31.49 55.11
C GLU A 303 24.57 30.37 54.35
N PRO A 304 24.52 29.12 54.88
CA PRO A 304 23.79 28.05 54.24
C PRO A 304 22.31 28.43 54.10
N LEU A 305 21.81 28.44 52.86
CA LEU A 305 20.43 28.83 52.53
C LEU A 305 19.46 28.02 53.38
N SER A 306 18.75 28.69 54.28
CA SER A 306 17.61 28.10 54.97
C SER A 306 16.39 28.17 54.05
N LEU A 307 15.55 27.14 54.09
CA LEU A 307 14.33 27.08 53.30
C LEU A 307 13.36 28.17 53.81
N ILE A 308 13.38 29.35 53.20
CA ILE A 308 12.38 30.37 53.46
C ILE A 308 11.08 29.81 52.91
N LYS A 309 10.15 29.40 53.79
CA LYS A 309 8.80 29.02 53.36
C LYS A 309 8.14 30.29 52.81
N PRO A 310 7.90 30.40 51.49
CA PRO A 310 7.20 31.57 50.96
C PRO A 310 5.82 31.61 51.60
N GLN A 311 5.48 32.73 52.24
CA GLN A 311 4.12 33.00 52.67
C GLN A 311 3.36 33.56 51.46
N PHE A 312 2.64 32.67 50.77
CA PHE A 312 1.69 33.10 49.76
C PHE A 312 0.40 33.52 50.44
N GLU A 313 -0.05 34.75 50.20
CA GLU A 313 -1.45 35.08 50.47
C GLU A 313 -2.29 34.25 49.51
N VAL A 314 -3.06 33.30 50.05
CA VAL A 314 -4.01 32.48 49.28
C VAL A 314 -5.40 33.07 49.52
N PRO A 315 -5.84 34.06 48.71
CA PRO A 315 -7.12 34.75 48.94
C PRO A 315 -8.32 33.83 48.72
N MET A 316 -8.13 32.70 48.04
CA MET A 316 -9.19 31.74 47.73
C MET A 316 -9.07 30.48 48.60
N PRO A 317 -10.19 29.90 49.06
CA PRO A 317 -10.17 28.65 49.82
C PRO A 317 -9.57 27.51 48.98
N ALA A 318 -8.96 26.53 49.67
CA ALA A 318 -8.33 25.38 49.03
C ALA A 318 -9.33 24.63 48.12
N LEU A 319 -8.98 24.51 46.85
CA LEU A 319 -9.78 23.82 45.84
C LEU A 319 -9.93 22.34 46.21
N LYS A 320 -11.16 21.82 46.15
CA LYS A 320 -11.45 20.40 46.33
C LYS A 320 -11.55 19.73 44.96
N PRO A 321 -11.03 18.50 44.80
CA PRO A 321 -11.16 17.76 43.54
C PRO A 321 -12.63 17.54 43.21
N ALA A 322 -12.99 17.76 41.94
CA ALA A 322 -14.35 17.57 41.46
C ALA A 322 -14.70 16.07 41.51
N VAL A 323 -15.75 15.74 42.26
CA VAL A 323 -16.29 14.37 42.37
C VAL A 323 -17.19 14.01 41.16
N TYR A 324 -17.42 14.99 40.27
CA TYR A 324 -18.25 14.86 39.08
C TYR A 324 -17.44 15.27 37.85
N THR A 325 -17.63 14.53 36.76
CA THR A 325 -17.07 14.87 35.45
C THR A 325 -17.60 16.23 34.99
N PRO A 326 -16.76 17.06 34.34
CA PRO A 326 -17.21 18.33 33.78
C PRO A 326 -18.32 18.08 32.75
N ILE A 327 -19.50 18.65 33.00
CA ILE A 327 -20.61 18.62 32.05
C ILE A 327 -20.32 19.72 31.02
N PHE A 328 -19.84 19.34 29.85
CA PHE A 328 -19.74 20.25 28.71
C PHE A 328 -21.15 20.63 28.26
N ARG A 329 -21.39 21.91 27.95
CA ARG A 329 -22.63 22.31 27.29
C ARG A 329 -22.61 21.71 25.89
N ASP A 330 -23.63 20.94 25.54
CA ASP A 330 -23.85 20.52 24.17
C ASP A 330 -23.96 21.76 23.27
N CYS A 331 -23.42 21.68 22.05
CA CYS A 331 -23.60 22.74 21.07
C CYS A 331 -25.10 22.94 20.82
N GLU A 332 -25.53 24.20 20.71
CA GLU A 332 -26.90 24.49 20.34
C GLU A 332 -27.21 23.87 18.97
N PRO A 333 -28.37 23.21 18.80
CA PRO A 333 -28.73 22.64 17.52
C PRO A 333 -28.81 23.75 16.46
N PRO A 334 -28.49 23.44 15.18
CA PRO A 334 -28.57 24.43 14.12
C PRO A 334 -29.99 25.00 14.03
N ALA A 335 -30.11 26.31 13.80
CA ALA A 335 -31.39 27.02 13.71
C ALA A 335 -32.16 26.63 12.42
N LEU A 336 -32.73 25.43 12.41
CA LEU A 336 -33.52 24.86 11.30
C LEU A 336 -34.73 25.73 10.94
N GLU A 337 -35.23 26.56 11.87
CA GLU A 337 -36.36 27.48 11.63
C GLU A 337 -36.04 28.58 10.60
N LEU A 338 -34.76 28.87 10.35
CA LEU A 338 -34.31 29.86 9.37
C LEU A 338 -33.95 29.24 8.01
N PHE A 339 -34.06 27.91 7.88
CA PHE A 339 -33.65 27.19 6.69
C PHE A 339 -34.88 26.80 5.86
N ASP A 340 -35.01 27.37 4.67
CA ASP A 340 -36.09 27.05 3.75
C ASP A 340 -35.84 25.67 3.12
N LEU A 341 -36.41 24.64 3.75
CA LEU A 341 -36.31 23.26 3.28
C LEU A 341 -37.00 23.08 1.92
N GLU A 342 -37.99 23.90 1.58
CA GLU A 342 -38.68 23.80 0.29
C GLU A 342 -37.77 24.26 -0.85
N ASP A 343 -37.00 25.35 -0.67
CA ASP A 343 -35.99 25.77 -1.68
C ASP A 343 -34.83 24.77 -1.79
N TYR A 344 -34.39 24.19 -0.66
CA TYR A 344 -33.29 23.23 -0.66
C TYR A 344 -33.65 21.89 -1.32
N PHE A 345 -34.88 21.41 -1.12
CA PHE A 345 -35.37 20.18 -1.76
C PHE A 345 -36.03 20.42 -3.13
N ALA A 346 -36.21 21.67 -3.55
CA ALA A 346 -36.75 21.98 -4.86
C ALA A 346 -35.84 21.47 -5.97
N SER A 347 -36.44 20.79 -6.94
CA SER A 347 -35.76 20.38 -8.16
C SER A 347 -35.25 21.59 -8.94
N GLU A 348 -34.19 21.40 -9.72
CA GLU A 348 -33.57 22.45 -10.55
C GLU A 348 -34.62 23.15 -11.43
N THR A 349 -35.59 22.40 -11.98
CA THR A 349 -36.68 22.93 -12.80
C THR A 349 -37.66 23.80 -12.01
N SER A 350 -37.99 23.41 -10.77
CA SER A 350 -38.86 24.20 -9.89
C SER A 350 -38.20 25.53 -9.51
N ARG A 351 -36.91 25.49 -9.15
CA ARG A 351 -36.11 26.68 -8.79
C ARG A 351 -35.98 27.65 -9.97
N LEU A 352 -35.77 27.14 -11.18
CA LEU A 352 -35.76 27.94 -12.41
C LEU A 352 -37.12 28.58 -12.73
N ASN A 353 -38.23 27.86 -12.53
CA ASN A 353 -39.56 28.41 -12.71
C ASN A 353 -39.85 29.55 -11.71
N GLN A 354 -39.44 29.38 -10.45
CA GLN A 354 -39.56 30.44 -9.45
C GLN A 354 -38.69 31.66 -9.79
N LEU A 355 -37.46 31.43 -10.25
CA LEU A 355 -36.56 32.49 -10.71
C LEU A 355 -37.16 33.26 -11.90
N THR A 356 -37.75 32.55 -12.85
CA THR A 356 -38.40 33.13 -14.04
C THR A 356 -39.58 34.03 -13.66
N ASN A 357 -40.33 33.66 -12.63
CA ASN A 357 -41.44 34.47 -12.13
C ASN A 357 -40.99 35.69 -11.31
N LYS A 358 -39.76 35.67 -10.77
CA LYS A 358 -39.21 36.74 -9.93
C LYS A 358 -38.46 37.81 -10.74
N CYS A 359 -37.88 37.45 -11.89
CA CYS A 359 -37.07 38.36 -12.72
C CYS A 359 -37.90 39.05 -13.80
N SER A 360 -37.62 40.33 -14.04
CA SER A 360 -38.16 41.10 -15.16
C SER A 360 -37.14 41.23 -16.30
N GLU A 361 -37.52 41.82 -17.46
CA GLU A 361 -36.59 42.04 -18.58
C GLU A 361 -35.36 42.89 -18.21
N GLN A 362 -35.44 43.68 -17.13
CA GLN A 362 -34.35 44.51 -16.63
C GLN A 362 -33.31 43.72 -15.80
N ASP A 363 -33.66 42.52 -15.31
CA ASP A 363 -32.85 41.69 -14.41
C ASP A 363 -32.14 40.54 -15.11
N LEU A 364 -31.96 40.64 -16.44
CA LEU A 364 -31.46 39.56 -17.28
C LEU A 364 -30.08 39.05 -16.84
N GLU A 365 -29.20 39.94 -16.40
CA GLU A 365 -27.85 39.57 -15.94
C GLU A 365 -27.89 38.74 -14.64
N LEU A 366 -28.80 39.09 -13.73
CA LEU A 366 -29.00 38.38 -12.47
C LEU A 366 -29.64 37.02 -12.74
N PHE A 367 -30.61 36.96 -13.64
CA PHE A 367 -31.24 35.72 -14.08
C PHE A 367 -30.21 34.72 -14.64
N ILE A 368 -29.29 35.17 -15.50
CA ILE A 368 -28.28 34.29 -16.11
C ILE A 368 -27.27 33.80 -15.06
N LYS A 369 -26.89 34.62 -14.09
CA LYS A 369 -25.98 34.21 -12.99
C LYS A 369 -26.62 33.17 -12.09
N GLU A 370 -27.87 33.39 -11.67
CA GLU A 370 -28.59 32.42 -10.84
C GLU A 370 -28.94 31.14 -11.59
N PHE A 371 -29.21 31.21 -12.90
CA PHE A 371 -29.30 30.04 -13.76
C PHE A 371 -28.02 29.21 -13.72
N GLY A 372 -26.85 29.85 -13.84
CA GLY A 372 -25.55 29.18 -13.76
C GLY A 372 -25.28 28.51 -12.42
N ASN A 373 -25.81 29.08 -11.32
CA ASN A 373 -25.73 28.49 -9.99
C ASN A 373 -26.66 27.28 -9.83
N ILE A 374 -27.92 27.40 -10.26
CA ILE A 374 -28.91 26.32 -10.15
C ILE A 374 -28.52 25.13 -11.04
N ALA A 375 -28.00 25.39 -12.25
CA ALA A 375 -27.57 24.35 -13.19
C ALA A 375 -26.16 23.77 -12.88
N GLY A 376 -25.48 24.23 -11.82
CA GLY A 376 -24.15 23.72 -11.44
C GLY A 376 -23.04 24.06 -12.44
N ILE A 377 -23.20 25.11 -13.25
CA ILE A 377 -22.20 25.60 -14.21
C ILE A 377 -21.17 26.46 -13.48
N SER A 378 -21.60 27.26 -12.50
CA SER A 378 -20.75 28.15 -11.71
C SER A 378 -19.69 27.43 -10.87
N SER A 379 -19.90 26.15 -10.52
CA SER A 379 -18.94 25.32 -9.80
C SER A 379 -17.79 24.81 -10.68
N ARG A 380 -17.96 24.85 -12.01
CA ARG A 380 -16.96 24.44 -13.00
C ARG A 380 -16.09 25.60 -13.49
N MET A 381 -16.36 26.81 -13.00
CA MET A 381 -15.66 28.04 -13.39
C MET A 381 -14.93 28.68 -12.20
N PRO A 382 -13.74 29.27 -12.42
CA PRO A 382 -13.05 30.09 -11.41
C PRO A 382 -13.91 31.27 -10.95
N THR A 383 -13.81 31.65 -9.67
CA THR A 383 -14.64 32.69 -9.03
C THR A 383 -14.63 34.03 -9.77
N ASP A 384 -13.52 34.39 -10.42
CA ASP A 384 -13.34 35.65 -11.14
C ASP A 384 -14.03 35.70 -12.52
N GLN A 385 -14.55 34.57 -13.01
CA GLN A 385 -15.12 34.45 -14.36
C GLN A 385 -16.62 34.14 -14.37
N ARG A 386 -17.32 34.31 -13.25
CA ARG A 386 -18.77 34.03 -13.09
C ARG A 386 -19.67 35.17 -13.61
N GLY A 387 -19.36 35.76 -14.76
CA GLY A 387 -20.21 36.75 -15.40
C GLY A 387 -21.25 36.12 -16.33
N ALA A 388 -22.34 36.83 -16.60
CA ALA A 388 -23.44 36.31 -17.44
C ALA A 388 -22.99 35.95 -18.87
N LYS A 389 -22.02 36.71 -19.41
CA LYS A 389 -21.47 36.48 -20.75
C LYS A 389 -20.68 35.16 -20.82
N GLN A 390 -19.86 34.88 -19.81
CA GLN A 390 -19.06 33.65 -19.75
C GLN A 390 -19.93 32.41 -19.55
N ILE A 391 -20.99 32.51 -18.75
CA ILE A 391 -21.97 31.42 -18.56
C ILE A 391 -22.63 31.05 -19.90
N LEU A 392 -23.06 32.05 -20.67
CA LEU A 392 -23.65 31.82 -22.00
C LEU A 392 -22.64 31.25 -23.00
N GLU A 393 -21.41 31.74 -23.00
CA GLU A 393 -20.32 31.23 -23.85
C GLU A 393 -20.07 29.74 -23.58
N PHE A 394 -20.04 29.34 -22.31
CA PHE A 394 -19.90 27.94 -21.92
C PHE A 394 -21.07 27.08 -22.40
N ILE A 395 -22.31 27.54 -22.22
CA ILE A 395 -23.50 26.81 -22.68
C ILE A 395 -23.49 26.65 -24.20
N VAL A 396 -23.17 27.70 -24.95
CA VAL A 396 -23.10 27.66 -26.42
C VAL A 396 -21.99 26.73 -26.89
N THR A 397 -20.84 26.73 -26.21
CA THR A 397 -19.73 25.82 -26.50
C THR A 397 -20.14 24.37 -26.28
N GLN A 398 -20.78 24.06 -25.15
CA GLN A 398 -21.29 22.72 -24.84
C GLN A 398 -22.38 22.28 -25.83
N LEU A 399 -23.27 23.17 -26.24
CA LEU A 399 -24.26 22.88 -27.29
C LEU A 399 -23.61 22.63 -28.65
N PHE A 400 -22.54 23.37 -28.97
CA PHE A 400 -21.78 23.16 -30.19
C PHE A 400 -21.05 21.82 -30.17
N GLU A 401 -20.40 21.47 -29.06
CA GLU A 401 -19.76 20.16 -28.86
C GLU A 401 -20.78 19.01 -28.94
N PHE A 402 -21.93 19.17 -28.29
CA PHE A 402 -23.02 18.20 -28.36
C PHE A 402 -23.53 18.05 -29.79
N LYS A 403 -23.74 19.15 -30.52
CA LYS A 403 -24.18 19.12 -31.92
C LYS A 403 -23.12 18.52 -32.85
N ARG A 404 -21.85 18.78 -32.60
CA ARG A 404 -20.71 18.18 -33.31
C ARG A 404 -20.66 16.66 -33.10
N MET A 405 -20.92 16.18 -31.87
CA MET A 405 -20.97 14.75 -31.54
C MET A 405 -22.12 14.00 -32.24
N TYR A 406 -23.21 14.69 -32.59
CA TYR A 406 -24.41 14.08 -33.18
C TYR A 406 -24.63 14.39 -34.67
N GLN A 407 -23.67 15.02 -35.36
CA GLN A 407 -23.75 15.19 -36.82
C GLN A 407 -23.43 13.85 -37.52
N PRO A 408 -24.35 13.27 -38.32
CA PRO A 408 -24.05 12.09 -39.10
C PRO A 408 -23.17 12.49 -40.29
N GLY A 409 -21.87 12.21 -40.23
CA GLY A 409 -21.02 12.18 -41.43
C GLY A 409 -19.67 12.90 -41.41
N MET A 410 -19.06 13.20 -40.26
CA MET A 410 -17.62 13.52 -40.24
C MET A 410 -16.91 12.66 -39.20
N GLU A 411 -16.28 11.60 -39.71
CA GLU A 411 -15.27 10.82 -39.02
C GLU A 411 -13.99 11.67 -38.85
N ASP A 412 -13.36 11.44 -37.70
CA ASP A 412 -11.94 11.57 -37.38
C ASP A 412 -11.36 12.83 -36.70
N ASP A 413 -10.55 12.47 -35.68
CA ASP A 413 -9.44 13.17 -35.04
C ASP A 413 -9.73 14.34 -34.09
N TYR A 414 -9.99 14.04 -32.80
CA TYR A 414 -9.52 14.91 -31.72
C TYR A 414 -9.06 14.13 -30.48
N ILE A 415 -7.84 14.50 -30.06
CA ILE A 415 -7.05 13.98 -28.93
C ILE A 415 -7.71 14.38 -27.61
N GLY A 416 -8.05 13.39 -26.78
CA GLY A 416 -8.60 13.58 -25.44
C GLY A 416 -7.55 14.18 -24.50
N VAL A 417 -7.75 15.45 -24.12
CA VAL A 417 -7.01 16.11 -23.05
C VAL A 417 -7.83 15.98 -21.76
N HIS A 418 -7.29 15.19 -20.83
CA HIS A 418 -7.56 15.16 -19.38
C HIS A 418 -9.03 15.16 -18.89
N ASP A 419 -9.56 13.95 -18.69
CA ASP A 419 -10.56 13.71 -17.64
C ASP A 419 -9.89 13.84 -16.27
N ASN A 420 -10.32 14.84 -15.48
CA ASN A 420 -10.04 14.92 -14.05
C ASN A 420 -10.97 13.94 -13.30
N PRO A 421 -10.45 13.01 -12.49
CA PRO A 421 -11.26 12.01 -11.80
C PRO A 421 -11.76 12.55 -10.46
N LEU A 422 -12.82 13.36 -10.47
CA LEU A 422 -13.52 13.78 -9.26
C LEU A 422 -15.03 13.95 -9.52
N ASP A 423 -15.72 12.91 -9.99
CA ASP A 423 -17.17 12.81 -9.73
C ASP A 423 -17.71 11.38 -9.93
N SER A 424 -17.51 10.51 -8.95
CA SER A 424 -18.35 9.32 -8.80
C SER A 424 -18.45 8.96 -7.32
N GLY A 425 -19.10 9.84 -6.56
CA GLY A 425 -19.35 9.67 -5.13
C GLY A 425 -20.76 10.09 -4.75
N ARG A 426 -21.79 9.41 -5.27
CA ARG A 426 -23.15 9.48 -4.72
C ARG A 426 -23.55 8.12 -4.17
N TYR A 427 -23.26 7.93 -2.88
CA TYR A 427 -23.86 6.91 -2.03
C TYR A 427 -25.33 7.24 -1.82
N THR A 428 -26.23 6.38 -2.30
CA THR A 428 -27.64 6.39 -1.89
C THR A 428 -27.79 5.56 -0.61
N PHE A 429 -28.08 6.23 0.51
CA PHE A 429 -28.58 5.58 1.72
C PHE A 429 -30.03 5.13 1.48
N GLY A 430 -30.25 3.81 1.42
CA GLY A 430 -31.56 3.19 1.54
C GLY A 430 -31.67 2.51 2.89
N ALA A 431 -32.38 3.14 3.82
CA ALA A 431 -32.80 2.51 5.07
C ALA A 431 -34.00 1.59 4.81
N GLY A 432 -33.90 0.32 5.21
CA GLY A 432 -35.05 -0.58 5.24
C GLY A 432 -34.68 -2.02 5.56
N GLY A 433 -35.14 -2.52 6.71
CA GLY A 433 -35.37 -3.95 6.93
C GLY A 433 -34.41 -4.65 7.89
N ALA A 434 -34.74 -4.59 9.18
CA ALA A 434 -34.21 -5.49 10.19
C ALA A 434 -34.80 -6.91 10.07
N ALA A 435 -34.03 -7.86 10.58
CA ALA A 435 -34.40 -9.20 11.05
C ALA A 435 -34.68 -10.31 10.02
N ALA A 436 -33.69 -11.22 9.86
CA ALA A 436 -33.97 -12.66 9.80
C ALA A 436 -32.69 -13.50 10.05
N ALA A 437 -32.77 -14.31 11.11
CA ALA A 437 -32.24 -15.68 11.25
C ALA A 437 -30.72 -15.92 11.13
N SER A 438 -30.10 -15.99 12.31
CA SER A 438 -28.97 -16.87 12.61
C SER A 438 -29.40 -18.35 12.64
N ASN A 439 -28.76 -19.18 11.81
CA ASN A 439 -28.38 -20.59 12.04
C ASN A 439 -28.26 -21.30 10.68
N PHE A 440 -27.09 -21.89 10.37
CA PHE A 440 -26.92 -23.32 10.09
C PHE A 440 -25.50 -23.62 9.55
N ASP A 441 -24.83 -24.45 10.34
CA ASP A 441 -23.92 -25.56 10.02
C ASP A 441 -23.13 -25.67 8.70
N ARG A 442 -21.85 -25.98 8.93
CA ARG A 442 -20.99 -26.96 8.23
C ARG A 442 -21.70 -27.77 7.14
N LEU A 443 -21.25 -27.60 5.90
CA LEU A 443 -21.44 -28.59 4.85
C LEU A 443 -20.13 -28.83 4.09
N VAL A 444 -19.70 -30.09 4.18
CA VAL A 444 -18.78 -30.78 3.27
C VAL A 444 -19.57 -31.10 2.00
N VAL A 445 -18.94 -31.01 0.82
CA VAL A 445 -19.46 -31.60 -0.40
C VAL A 445 -18.30 -32.27 -1.14
N ASP A 446 -18.58 -33.51 -1.55
CA ASP A 446 -17.69 -34.54 -2.11
C ASP A 446 -16.86 -34.14 -3.36
#